data_AF-A0A2G2YSJ8-F1
#
_entry.id   AF-A0A2G2YSJ8-F1
#
_cell.length_a   1.000
_cell.length_b   1.000
_cell.length_c   1.000
_cell.angle_alpha   90.00
_cell.angle_beta   90.00
_cell.angle_gamma   90.00
#
_symmetry.space_group_name_H-M   'P 1'
#
loop_
_entity.id
_entity.type
_entity.pdbx_description
1 polymer ?
#
loop_
_entity_poly.entity_id
_entity_poly.type
_entity_poly.pdbx_seq_one_letter_code
_entity_poly.pdbx_strand_id
1 'polypeptide(L)'
;MDRQMSLHHLLAAYGEAMENGHKELVEVIIRSIKGKINPFGKFAHFGANSAIIEVVPDDAQTIHIVDFDMGQGIQWTPIIKAMGQRRKALRFTSIKKTEEESTSDQWRFEETKKRLVDYTNLFGLRLQVKEMTIEEFPSELR
;
A
#
# COMPACT_ATOMS: atom_id res chain seq x y z
N MET A 1 10.03 24.15 7.18
CA MET A 1 8.92 25.13 7.10
C MET A 1 7.72 24.61 6.30
N ASP A 2 7.92 24.08 5.10
CA ASP A 2 6.82 23.73 4.17
C ASP A 2 5.84 22.64 4.66
N ARG A 3 6.35 21.60 5.35
CA ARG A 3 5.52 20.47 5.82
C ARG A 3 4.52 20.88 6.92
N GLN A 4 4.91 21.79 7.82
CA GLN A 4 4.07 22.24 8.95
C GLN A 4 2.95 23.19 8.47
N MET A 5 3.26 24.08 7.54
CA MET A 5 2.29 24.94 6.86
C MET A 5 1.26 24.10 6.08
N SER A 6 1.71 23.00 5.44
CA SER A 6 0.81 22.08 4.73
C SER A 6 -0.12 21.25 5.64
N LEU A 7 0.19 21.11 6.93
CA LEU A 7 -0.65 20.40 7.90
C LEU A 7 -1.70 21.33 8.49
N HIS A 8 -1.32 22.58 8.77
CA HIS A 8 -2.25 23.62 9.23
C HIS A 8 -3.38 23.84 8.22
N HIS A 9 -3.08 23.92 6.93
CA HIS A 9 -4.10 24.04 5.88
C HIS A 9 -5.05 22.83 5.84
N LEU A 10 -4.54 21.61 6.06
CA LEU A 10 -5.40 20.42 6.11
C LEU A 10 -6.30 20.41 7.34
N LEU A 11 -5.82 20.89 8.48
CA LEU A 11 -6.65 21.02 9.69
C LEU A 11 -7.74 22.09 9.54
N ALA A 12 -7.42 23.21 8.90
CA ALA A 12 -8.42 24.25 8.59
C ALA A 12 -9.49 23.73 7.62
N ALA A 13 -9.07 23.11 6.52
CA ALA A 13 -10.00 22.50 5.55
C ALA A 13 -10.86 21.39 6.19
N TYR A 14 -10.32 20.65 7.16
CA TYR A 14 -11.09 19.67 7.94
C TYR A 14 -12.22 20.35 8.72
N GLY A 15 -11.93 21.44 9.43
CA GLY A 15 -12.94 22.21 10.17
C GLY A 15 -14.04 22.74 9.25
N GLU A 16 -13.67 23.37 8.13
CA GLU A 16 -14.62 23.87 7.14
C GLU A 16 -15.47 22.75 6.53
N ALA A 17 -14.87 21.60 6.19
CA ALA A 17 -15.61 20.47 5.63
C ALA A 17 -16.59 19.86 6.64
N MET A 18 -16.22 19.81 7.92
CA MET A 18 -17.08 19.35 9.02
C MET A 18 -18.25 20.31 9.24
N GLU A 19 -17.99 21.62 9.30
CA GLU A 19 -19.02 22.66 9.46
C GLU A 19 -20.02 22.66 8.31
N ASN A 20 -19.56 22.44 7.08
CA ASN A 20 -20.41 22.34 5.89
C ASN A 20 -21.05 20.95 5.69
N GLY A 21 -20.80 19.98 6.58
CA GLY A 21 -21.39 18.64 6.47
C GLY A 21 -20.88 17.80 5.29
N HIS A 22 -19.73 18.14 4.69
CA HIS A 22 -19.15 17.47 3.53
C HIS A 22 -18.42 16.17 3.92
N LYS A 23 -19.17 15.10 4.22
CA LYS A 23 -18.63 13.83 4.73
C LYS A 23 -17.49 13.23 3.88
N GLU A 24 -17.65 13.20 2.55
CA GLU A 24 -16.62 12.65 1.65
C GLU A 24 -15.31 13.47 1.70
N LEU A 25 -15.44 14.80 1.75
CA LEU A 25 -14.28 15.69 1.85
C LEU A 25 -13.57 15.53 3.19
N VAL A 26 -14.33 15.40 4.28
CA VAL A 26 -13.82 15.12 5.63
C VAL A 26 -12.96 13.84 5.61
N GLU A 27 -13.43 12.76 4.98
CA GLU A 27 -12.70 11.50 4.88
C GLU A 27 -11.38 11.64 4.11
N VAL A 28 -11.40 12.37 2.99
CA VAL A 28 -10.21 12.64 2.17
C VAL A 28 -9.17 13.44 2.96
N ILE A 29 -9.62 14.44 3.72
CA ILE A 29 -8.73 15.30 4.51
C ILE A 29 -8.12 14.52 5.68
N ILE A 30 -8.92 13.74 6.43
CA ILE A 30 -8.42 12.85 7.49
C ILE A 30 -7.36 11.90 6.93
N ARG A 31 -7.58 11.32 5.75
CA ARG A 31 -6.62 10.42 5.10
C ARG A 31 -5.30 11.12 4.79
N SER A 32 -5.36 12.33 4.24
CA SER A 32 -4.18 13.14 3.95
C SER A 32 -3.40 13.51 5.21
N ILE A 33 -4.12 13.86 6.29
CA ILE A 33 -3.52 14.14 7.60
C ILE A 33 -2.80 12.88 8.10
N LYS A 34 -3.49 11.74 8.19
CA LYS A 34 -2.92 10.44 8.62
C LYS A 34 -1.63 10.09 7.85
N GLY A 35 -1.62 10.26 6.53
CA GLY A 35 -0.44 10.01 5.70
C GLY A 35 0.75 10.93 5.99
N LYS A 36 0.49 12.18 6.39
CA LYS A 36 1.53 13.16 6.75
C LYS A 36 2.06 12.98 8.17
N ILE A 37 1.19 12.60 9.12
CA ILE A 37 1.50 12.58 10.55
C ILE A 37 1.84 11.20 11.12
N ASN A 38 1.89 10.14 10.30
CA ASN A 38 2.25 8.79 10.77
C ASN A 38 3.73 8.45 10.52
N PRO A 39 4.67 8.90 11.38
CA PRO A 39 6.07 8.50 11.28
C PRO A 39 6.29 7.03 11.64
N PHE A 40 5.47 6.48 12.55
CA PHE A 40 5.59 5.10 13.01
C PHE A 40 5.31 4.09 11.90
N GLY A 41 4.30 4.34 11.06
CA GLY A 41 4.03 3.49 9.89
C GLY A 41 5.20 3.44 8.92
N LYS A 42 5.87 4.58 8.66
CA LYS A 42 7.04 4.62 7.78
C LYS A 42 8.24 3.86 8.36
N PHE A 43 8.45 3.97 9.67
CA PHE A 43 9.50 3.22 10.36
C PHE A 43 9.21 1.71 10.35
N ALA A 44 7.98 1.31 10.62
CA ALA A 44 7.55 -0.09 10.54
C ALA A 44 7.72 -0.66 9.13
N HIS A 45 7.32 0.07 8.09
CA HIS A 45 7.55 -0.32 6.70
C HIS A 45 9.05 -0.51 6.40
N PHE A 46 9.91 0.40 6.86
CA PHE A 46 11.36 0.29 6.65
C PHE A 46 11.95 -0.94 7.35
N GLY A 47 11.56 -1.19 8.59
CA GLY A 47 11.99 -2.37 9.35
C GLY A 47 11.55 -3.67 8.68
N ALA A 48 10.26 -3.77 8.33
CA ALA A 48 9.70 -4.95 7.68
C ALA A 48 10.35 -5.22 6.31
N ASN A 49 10.48 -4.18 5.47
CA ASN A 49 11.10 -4.33 4.15
C ASN A 49 12.56 -4.75 4.23
N SER A 50 13.32 -4.18 5.17
CA SER A 50 14.72 -4.56 5.39
C SER A 50 14.84 -6.04 5.75
N ALA A 51 14.03 -6.49 6.71
CA ALA A 51 14.01 -7.89 7.12
C ALA A 51 13.63 -8.83 5.97
N ILE A 52 12.63 -8.49 5.16
CA ILE A 52 12.23 -9.29 3.99
C ILE A 52 13.38 -9.35 2.97
N ILE A 53 13.97 -8.22 2.60
CA ILE A 53 15.03 -8.15 1.56
C ILE A 53 16.28 -8.95 1.99
N GLU A 54 16.58 -8.98 3.29
CA GLU A 54 17.73 -9.70 3.85
C GLU A 54 17.58 -11.21 3.73
N VAL A 55 16.37 -11.75 3.93
CA VAL A 55 16.14 -13.21 3.94
C VAL A 55 15.86 -13.80 2.56
N VAL A 56 15.72 -12.97 1.51
CA VAL A 56 15.48 -13.44 0.14
C VAL A 56 16.69 -14.27 -0.37
N PRO A 57 16.52 -15.57 -0.67
CA PRO A 57 17.60 -16.41 -1.18
C PRO A 57 18.08 -15.99 -2.58
N ASP A 58 19.35 -16.24 -2.88
CA ASP A 58 19.96 -15.89 -4.17
C ASP A 58 19.39 -16.69 -5.36
N ASP A 59 19.03 -17.95 -5.14
CA ASP A 59 18.48 -18.87 -6.13
C ASP A 59 16.96 -18.69 -6.36
N ALA A 60 16.26 -18.04 -5.42
CA ALA A 60 14.84 -17.76 -5.54
C ALA A 60 14.51 -16.92 -6.78
N GLN A 61 13.65 -17.44 -7.66
CA GLN A 61 13.27 -16.74 -8.90
C GLN A 61 12.08 -15.80 -8.72
N THR A 62 11.21 -16.10 -7.76
CA THR A 62 9.98 -15.35 -7.49
C THR A 62 9.80 -15.19 -5.99
N ILE A 63 9.50 -13.98 -5.55
CA ILE A 63 9.15 -13.68 -4.16
C ILE A 63 7.65 -13.39 -4.09
N HIS A 64 6.96 -14.11 -3.22
CA HIS A 64 5.53 -13.92 -2.95
C HIS A 64 5.36 -13.25 -1.59
N ILE A 65 4.76 -12.06 -1.58
CA ILE A 65 4.41 -11.33 -0.36
C ILE A 65 2.89 -11.37 -0.18
N VAL A 66 2.47 -11.68 1.04
CA VAL A 66 1.08 -11.66 1.47
C VAL A 66 0.93 -10.49 2.44
N ASP A 67 0.02 -9.57 2.12
CA ASP A 67 -0.19 -8.34 2.85
C ASP A 67 -1.64 -8.27 3.34
N PHE A 68 -1.81 -8.10 4.65
CA PHE A 68 -3.12 -8.03 5.31
C PHE A 68 -3.68 -6.60 5.35
N ASP A 69 -2.91 -5.60 4.93
CA ASP A 69 -3.35 -4.20 4.89
C ASP A 69 -2.59 -3.39 3.81
N MET A 70 -2.77 -3.78 2.55
CA MET A 70 -2.02 -3.20 1.42
C MET A 70 -2.16 -1.69 1.25
N GLY A 71 -3.28 -1.12 1.72
CA GLY A 71 -3.50 0.31 1.82
C GLY A 71 -3.34 1.04 0.48
N GLN A 72 -2.18 1.65 0.25
CA GLN A 72 -1.84 2.39 -0.98
C GLN A 72 -0.59 1.84 -1.68
N GLY A 73 -0.05 0.71 -1.21
CA GLY A 73 1.12 0.06 -1.79
C GLY A 73 2.47 0.77 -1.57
N ILE A 74 2.50 1.90 -0.84
CA ILE A 74 3.72 2.70 -0.61
C ILE A 74 4.81 1.89 0.10
N GLN A 75 4.42 0.97 0.99
CA GLN A 75 5.37 0.07 1.64
C GLN A 75 6.18 -0.72 0.62
N TRP A 76 5.58 -1.15 -0.50
CA TRP A 76 6.19 -2.13 -1.40
C TRP A 76 7.19 -1.55 -2.39
N THR A 77 7.26 -0.22 -2.53
CA THR A 77 8.18 0.47 -3.45
C THR A 77 9.66 0.06 -3.27
N PRO A 78 10.24 0.00 -2.05
CA PRO A 78 11.63 -0.42 -1.86
C PRO A 78 11.87 -1.89 -2.24
N ILE A 79 10.91 -2.78 -1.99
CA ILE A 79 11.01 -4.20 -2.37
C ILE A 79 10.97 -4.34 -3.89
N ILE A 80 10.06 -3.64 -4.59
CA ILE A 80 10.01 -3.63 -6.06
C ILE A 80 11.38 -3.23 -6.64
N LYS A 81 11.96 -2.14 -6.12
CA LYS A 81 13.29 -1.68 -6.56
C LYS A 81 14.36 -2.74 -6.31
N ALA A 82 14.41 -3.32 -5.10
CA ALA A 82 15.40 -4.32 -4.75
C ALA A 82 15.29 -5.60 -5.61
N MET A 83 14.07 -6.08 -5.84
CA MET A 83 13.84 -7.27 -6.67
C MET A 83 14.09 -7.01 -8.15
N GLY A 84 13.79 -5.81 -8.65
CA GLY A 84 14.17 -5.39 -10.01
C GLY A 84 15.69 -5.46 -10.21
N GLN A 85 16.48 -4.97 -9.25
CA GLN A 85 17.95 -5.04 -9.30
C GLN A 85 18.47 -6.48 -9.23
N ARG A 86 17.82 -7.33 -8.42
CA ARG A 86 18.15 -8.75 -8.29
C ARG A 86 17.56 -9.63 -9.39
N ARG A 87 16.79 -9.06 -10.33
CA ARG A 87 16.09 -9.75 -11.43
C ARG A 87 15.15 -10.87 -10.96
N LYS A 88 14.49 -10.69 -9.82
CA LYS A 88 13.54 -11.65 -9.22
C LYS A 88 12.11 -11.21 -9.49
N ALA A 89 11.24 -12.11 -9.94
CA ALA A 89 9.83 -11.80 -10.12
C ALA A 89 9.12 -11.54 -8.78
N LEU A 90 8.01 -10.79 -8.82
CA LEU A 90 7.19 -10.51 -7.64
C LEU A 90 5.76 -11.01 -7.80
N ARG A 91 5.20 -11.52 -6.71
CA ARG A 91 3.78 -11.76 -6.53
C ARG A 91 3.32 -11.11 -5.24
N PHE A 92 2.21 -10.37 -5.29
CA PHE A 92 1.55 -9.80 -4.13
C PHE A 92 0.14 -10.36 -4.00
N THR A 93 -0.21 -10.82 -2.81
CA THR A 93 -1.58 -11.14 -2.42
C THR A 93 -2.01 -10.17 -1.34
N SER A 94 -3.03 -9.36 -1.61
CA SER A 94 -3.73 -8.54 -0.62
C SER A 94 -4.82 -9.39 0.03
N ILE A 95 -4.84 -9.47 1.35
CA ILE A 95 -5.93 -10.11 2.10
C ILE A 95 -7.00 -9.05 2.37
N LYS A 96 -8.18 -9.26 1.81
CA LYS A 96 -9.34 -8.39 2.01
C LYS A 96 -9.92 -8.61 3.41
N LYS A 97 -10.27 -7.50 4.09
CA LYS A 97 -11.05 -7.55 5.34
C LYS A 97 -12.50 -7.83 4.98
N THR A 98 -13.14 -8.74 5.71
CA THR A 98 -14.49 -9.26 5.43
C THR A 98 -15.64 -8.34 5.85
N GLU A 99 -15.36 -7.11 6.28
CA GLU A 99 -16.41 -6.13 6.59
C GLU A 99 -17.09 -5.66 5.28
N GLU A 100 -18.42 -5.48 5.33
CA GLU A 100 -19.33 -5.27 4.19
C GLU A 100 -18.70 -4.55 3.00
N GLU A 101 -18.60 -5.25 1.86
CA GLU A 101 -17.90 -4.77 0.68
C GLU A 101 -18.57 -3.51 0.12
N SER A 102 -17.83 -2.40 0.10
CA SER A 102 -18.22 -1.21 -0.65
C SER A 102 -17.56 -1.21 -2.04
N THR A 103 -18.24 -0.63 -3.03
CA THR A 103 -17.65 -0.37 -4.36
C THR A 103 -16.38 0.50 -4.27
N SER A 104 -16.28 1.30 -3.21
CA SER A 104 -15.11 2.12 -2.89
C SER A 104 -13.87 1.28 -2.58
N ASP A 105 -14.00 0.19 -1.84
CA ASP A 105 -12.85 -0.64 -1.45
C ASP A 105 -12.25 -1.40 -2.63
N GLN A 106 -13.11 -1.94 -3.49
CA GLN A 106 -12.67 -2.60 -4.73
C GLN A 106 -11.94 -1.62 -5.66
N TRP A 107 -12.47 -0.41 -5.83
CA TRP A 107 -11.81 0.63 -6.63
C TRP A 107 -10.42 0.98 -6.08
N ARG A 108 -10.29 1.07 -4.75
CA ARG A 108 -9.01 1.40 -4.08
C ARG A 108 -7.95 0.32 -4.26
N PHE A 109 -8.34 -0.95 -4.25
CA PHE A 109 -7.44 -2.04 -4.55
C PHE A 109 -6.94 -1.95 -6.00
N GLU A 110 -7.84 -1.81 -6.98
CA GLU A 110 -7.46 -1.73 -8.40
C GLU A 110 -6.57 -0.51 -8.70
N GLU A 111 -6.83 0.64 -8.06
CA GLU A 111 -5.95 1.81 -8.17
C GLU A 111 -4.55 1.53 -7.59
N THR A 112 -4.49 0.88 -6.42
CA THR A 112 -3.21 0.51 -5.78
C THR A 112 -2.43 -0.48 -6.64
N LYS A 113 -3.10 -1.52 -7.14
CA LYS A 113 -2.55 -2.51 -8.07
C LYS A 113 -1.99 -1.84 -9.33
N LYS A 114 -2.74 -0.93 -9.95
CA LYS A 114 -2.28 -0.17 -11.10
C LYS A 114 -0.99 0.60 -10.80
N ARG A 115 -0.96 1.35 -9.69
CA ARG A 115 0.25 2.12 -9.29
C ARG A 115 1.46 1.23 -9.07
N LEU A 116 1.28 0.06 -8.45
CA LEU A 116 2.37 -0.90 -8.24
C LEU A 116 2.89 -1.47 -9.57
N VAL A 117 1.98 -1.86 -10.47
CA VAL A 117 2.36 -2.35 -11.82
C VAL A 117 3.09 -1.26 -12.62
N ASP A 118 2.56 -0.04 -12.63
CA ASP A 118 3.20 1.09 -13.31
C ASP A 118 4.62 1.35 -12.77
N TYR A 119 4.82 1.24 -11.46
CA TYR A 119 6.15 1.39 -10.85
C TYR A 119 7.11 0.27 -11.25
N THR A 120 6.63 -0.96 -11.43
CA THR A 120 7.47 -2.10 -11.84
C THR A 120 7.98 -2.00 -13.27
N ASN A 121 7.23 -1.33 -14.15
CA ASN A 121 7.64 -1.10 -15.54
C ASN A 121 8.96 -0.33 -15.64
N LEU A 122 9.25 0.54 -14.66
CA LEU A 122 10.51 1.29 -14.57
C LEU A 122 11.75 0.37 -14.43
N PHE A 123 11.55 -0.88 -14.00
CA PHE A 123 12.61 -1.85 -13.76
C PHE A 123 12.52 -3.09 -14.67
N GLY A 124 11.57 -3.12 -15.61
CA GLY A 124 11.29 -4.30 -16.43
C GLY A 124 10.89 -5.54 -15.61
N LEU A 125 10.33 -5.31 -14.42
CA LEU A 125 10.01 -6.37 -13.46
C LEU A 125 8.63 -6.95 -13.74
N ARG A 126 8.51 -8.28 -13.75
CA ARG A 126 7.19 -8.93 -13.79
C ARG A 126 6.57 -8.95 -12.38
N LEU A 127 5.37 -8.37 -12.28
CA LEU A 127 4.58 -8.35 -11.05
C LEU A 127 3.20 -8.96 -11.28
N GLN A 128 2.79 -9.85 -10.38
CA GLN A 128 1.42 -10.31 -10.22
C GLN A 128 0.84 -9.72 -8.95
N VAL A 129 -0.38 -9.16 -9.01
CA VAL A 129 -1.08 -8.65 -7.82
C VAL A 129 -2.49 -9.22 -7.82
N LYS A 130 -2.88 -9.85 -6.71
CA LYS A 130 -4.21 -10.41 -6.47
C LYS A 130 -4.76 -9.92 -5.14
N GLU A 131 -6.08 -9.89 -5.04
CA GLU A 131 -6.81 -9.73 -3.79
C GLU A 131 -7.66 -10.98 -3.58
N MET A 132 -7.75 -11.43 -2.32
CA MET A 132 -8.60 -12.55 -1.92
C MET A 132 -8.96 -12.43 -0.44
N THR A 133 -9.97 -13.16 0.01
CA THR A 133 -10.31 -13.19 1.43
C THR A 133 -9.36 -14.11 2.21
N ILE A 134 -9.36 -14.00 3.54
CA ILE A 134 -8.56 -14.87 4.40
C ILE A 134 -9.01 -16.33 4.31
N GLU A 135 -10.28 -16.58 3.99
CA GLU A 135 -10.86 -17.90 3.79
C GLU A 135 -10.43 -18.54 2.45
N GLU A 136 -10.18 -17.72 1.42
CA GLU A 136 -9.69 -18.18 0.12
C GLU A 136 -8.19 -18.47 0.13
N PHE A 137 -7.42 -17.79 0.98
CA PHE A 137 -5.96 -17.89 1.04
C PHE A 137 -5.39 -19.32 1.18
N PRO A 138 -5.95 -20.23 2.01
CA PRO A 138 -5.46 -21.61 2.10
C PRO A 138 -5.49 -22.38 0.77
N SER A 139 -6.33 -21.98 -0.18
CA SER A 139 -6.39 -22.60 -1.50
C SER A 139 -5.25 -22.16 -2.43
N GLU A 140 -4.60 -21.03 -2.14
CA GLU A 140 -3.44 -20.51 -2.89
C GLU A 140 -2.11 -21.19 -2.48
N LEU A 141 -2.07 -21.85 -1.33
CA LEU A 141 -0.88 -22.54 -0.80
C LEU A 141 -0.75 -24.01 -1.24
N ARG A 142 -1.73 -24.54 -1.98
CA ARG A 142 -1.78 -25.93 -2.44
C ARG A 142 -1.10 -26.14 -3.78
#